data_AF-A0A6B0WE87-F1
#
_entry.id   AF-A0A6B0WE87-F1
#
_cell.length_a   1.000
_cell.length_b   1.000
_cell.length_c   1.000
_cell.angle_alpha   90.00
_cell.angle_beta   90.00
_cell.angle_gamma   90.00
#
_symmetry.space_group_name_H-M   'P 1'
#
loop_
_entity.id
_entity.type
_entity.pdbx_description
1 polymer ?
#
loop_
_entity_poly.entity_id
_entity_poly.type
_entity_poly.pdbx_seq_one_letter_code
_entity_poly.pdbx_strand_id
1 'polypeptide(L)'
;MRAARRGRSEGEAPMPRQTRAGHGGGASDGRAPRRIRPLAGAAGLAAFGLALGIAAPAAAQPAAGGAFLDAQAASGRTAYGRSCASCHGTTLRGAVHGPDLTGPGFLGNWGSQT
;
A
#
# COMPACT_ATOMS: atom_id res chain seq x y z
N MET A 1 0.18 36.17 40.68
CA MET A 1 1.61 35.85 40.78
C MET A 1 1.87 34.60 39.94
N ARG A 2 2.75 34.72 38.94
CA ARG A 2 3.23 33.62 38.09
C ARG A 2 4.06 32.65 38.93
N ALA A 3 3.89 31.35 38.74
CA ALA A 3 4.94 30.37 38.96
C ALA A 3 4.82 29.28 37.90
N ALA A 4 5.81 29.28 37.01
CA ALA A 4 5.88 28.45 35.83
C ALA A 4 6.42 27.05 36.18
N ARG A 5 5.89 26.08 35.44
CA ARG A 5 6.31 24.69 35.35
C ARG A 5 7.78 24.58 34.91
N ARG A 6 8.50 23.60 35.45
CA ARG A 6 9.63 22.93 34.77
C ARG A 6 9.72 21.48 35.22
N GLY A 7 9.03 20.60 34.50
CA GLY A 7 9.36 19.18 34.43
C GLY A 7 10.24 18.99 33.20
N ARG A 8 11.50 18.60 33.41
CA ARG A 8 12.45 18.25 32.36
C ARG A 8 12.36 16.73 32.20
N SER A 9 11.84 16.26 31.07
CA SER A 9 11.84 14.86 30.67
C SER A 9 12.80 14.69 29.49
N GLU A 10 13.81 13.84 29.70
CA GLU A 10 14.42 12.86 28.77
C GLU A 10 14.71 13.36 27.33
N GLY A 11 15.94 13.39 26.83
CA GLY A 11 16.87 12.26 26.82
C GLY A 11 16.75 11.41 25.54
N GLU A 12 16.46 12.01 24.38
CA GLU A 12 16.36 11.30 23.11
C GLU A 12 17.75 10.94 22.57
N ALA A 13 18.10 9.66 22.59
CA ALA A 13 19.33 9.11 22.04
C ALA A 13 19.22 8.93 20.51
N PRO A 14 20.30 9.16 19.73
CA PRO A 14 20.26 8.98 18.28
C PRO A 14 20.30 7.49 17.88
N MET A 15 19.40 7.12 16.95
CA MET A 15 19.34 5.81 16.30
C MET A 15 20.67 5.47 15.58
N PRO A 16 21.17 4.22 15.69
CA PRO A 16 22.38 3.82 14.99
C PRO A 16 22.12 3.64 13.48
N ARG A 17 22.96 4.27 12.66
CA ARG A 17 23.08 4.02 11.23
C ARG A 17 23.69 2.64 11.00
N GLN A 18 22.91 1.73 10.45
CA GLN A 18 23.38 0.39 10.10
C GLN A 18 24.19 0.46 8.80
N THR A 19 25.50 0.49 8.92
CA THR A 19 26.45 0.33 7.82
C THR A 19 26.50 -1.15 7.43
N ARG A 20 26.12 -1.47 6.20
CA ARG A 20 26.20 -2.84 5.68
C ARG A 20 27.67 -3.19 5.44
N ALA A 21 28.22 -4.00 6.33
CA ALA A 21 29.54 -4.59 6.21
C ALA A 21 29.65 -5.47 4.95
N GLY A 22 30.79 -5.34 4.26
CA GLY A 22 31.14 -6.10 3.07
C GLY A 22 31.31 -7.60 3.35
N HIS A 23 30.97 -8.41 2.37
CA HIS A 23 31.31 -9.82 2.35
C HIS A 23 32.60 -9.99 1.56
N GLY A 24 33.69 -10.19 2.31
CA GLY A 24 35.00 -10.58 1.79
C GLY A 24 34.96 -11.94 1.11
N GLY A 25 35.95 -12.15 0.25
CA GLY A 25 36.02 -13.25 -0.69
C GLY A 25 36.26 -14.63 -0.08
N GLY A 26 35.95 -15.63 -0.90
CA GLY A 26 36.30 -17.02 -0.71
C GLY A 26 36.50 -17.64 -2.07
N ALA A 27 37.75 -17.66 -2.54
CA ALA A 27 38.16 -18.54 -3.63
C ALA A 27 38.03 -19.98 -3.14
N SER A 28 37.39 -20.84 -3.93
CA SER A 28 37.36 -22.28 -3.67
C SER A 28 37.38 -23.03 -5.00
N ASP A 29 38.59 -23.44 -5.36
CA ASP A 29 38.98 -24.76 -5.85
C ASP A 29 38.19 -25.40 -6.99
N GLY A 30 38.91 -25.58 -8.10
CA GLY A 30 38.47 -26.24 -9.32
C GLY A 30 38.10 -27.71 -9.11
N ARG A 31 36.81 -27.95 -8.85
CA ARG A 31 36.20 -29.27 -8.99
C ARG A 31 35.74 -29.48 -10.44
N ALA A 32 36.38 -30.40 -11.15
CA ALA A 32 35.96 -30.83 -12.48
C ALA A 32 34.47 -31.22 -12.53
N PRO A 33 33.74 -30.89 -13.61
CA PRO A 33 32.29 -31.04 -13.65
C PRO A 33 31.88 -32.51 -13.68
N ARG A 34 31.07 -32.93 -12.70
CA ARG A 34 30.30 -34.17 -12.80
C ARG A 34 29.23 -33.98 -13.88
N ARG A 35 29.26 -34.77 -14.95
CA ARG A 35 28.22 -34.77 -15.98
C ARG A 35 26.93 -35.34 -15.38
N ILE A 36 26.07 -34.45 -14.90
CA ILE A 36 24.72 -34.78 -14.43
C ILE A 36 23.91 -35.10 -15.68
N ARG A 37 23.47 -36.35 -15.84
CA ARG A 37 22.53 -36.74 -16.90
C ARG A 37 21.16 -36.16 -16.51
N PRO A 38 20.56 -35.23 -17.28
CA PRO A 38 19.25 -34.69 -16.92
C PRO A 38 18.19 -35.76 -17.17
N LEU A 39 17.68 -36.38 -16.10
CA LEU A 39 16.37 -37.00 -16.15
C LEU A 39 15.32 -35.88 -16.14
N ALA A 40 14.54 -35.79 -17.21
CA ALA A 40 13.21 -35.21 -17.23
C ALA A 40 13.07 -33.74 -16.77
N GLY A 41 13.66 -32.81 -17.51
CA GLY A 41 13.39 -31.36 -17.39
C GLY A 41 12.08 -30.89 -18.06
N ALA A 42 11.05 -31.73 -18.17
CA ALA A 42 9.80 -31.37 -18.86
C ALA A 42 8.58 -31.24 -17.93
N ALA A 43 8.62 -31.76 -16.70
CA ALA A 43 7.45 -31.77 -15.82
C ALA A 43 7.33 -30.54 -14.89
N GLY A 44 8.40 -29.74 -14.74
CA GLY A 44 8.40 -28.58 -13.84
C GLY A 44 7.78 -27.30 -14.44
N LEU A 45 7.76 -27.16 -15.77
CA LEU A 45 7.26 -25.96 -16.45
C LEU A 45 5.74 -25.95 -16.67
N ALA A 46 5.08 -27.11 -16.62
CA ALA A 46 3.63 -27.19 -16.79
C ALA A 46 2.85 -26.69 -15.56
N ALA A 47 3.42 -26.82 -14.36
CA ALA A 47 2.75 -26.41 -13.12
C ALA A 47 2.82 -24.90 -12.84
N PHE A 48 3.80 -24.18 -13.40
CA PHE A 48 3.91 -22.72 -13.22
C PHE A 48 3.13 -21.92 -14.27
N GLY A 49 2.86 -22.51 -15.45
CA GLY A 49 2.03 -21.88 -16.49
C GLY A 49 0.54 -21.82 -16.13
N LEU A 50 0.06 -22.74 -15.28
CA LEU A 50 -1.36 -22.82 -14.91
C LEU A 50 -1.77 -21.78 -13.85
N ALA A 51 -0.82 -21.20 -13.10
CA ALA A 51 -1.12 -20.20 -12.08
C ALA A 51 -1.33 -18.77 -12.65
N LEU A 52 -0.98 -18.51 -13.91
CA LEU A 52 -1.19 -17.21 -14.57
C LEU A 52 -2.45 -17.19 -15.47
N GLY A 53 -3.22 -18.28 -15.52
CA GLY A 53 -4.31 -18.47 -16.47
C GLY A 53 -5.66 -17.87 -16.09
N ILE A 54 -5.77 -17.14 -14.98
CA ILE A 54 -6.98 -16.37 -14.65
C ILE A 54 -6.65 -14.90 -14.81
N ALA A 55 -6.52 -14.46 -16.07
CA ALA A 55 -6.82 -13.08 -16.38
C ALA A 55 -8.31 -12.90 -16.10
N ALA A 56 -8.66 -12.55 -14.85
CA ALA A 56 -9.94 -11.93 -14.59
C ALA A 56 -10.07 -10.79 -15.62
N PRO A 57 -11.22 -10.63 -16.30
CA PRO A 57 -11.39 -9.43 -17.10
C PRO A 57 -11.08 -8.27 -16.15
N ALA A 58 -10.05 -7.49 -16.47
CA ALA A 58 -9.90 -6.19 -15.85
C ALA A 58 -11.26 -5.54 -16.11
N ALA A 59 -12.09 -5.45 -15.08
CA ALA A 59 -13.36 -4.76 -15.19
C ALA A 59 -12.96 -3.38 -15.67
N ALA A 60 -13.16 -3.13 -16.97
CA ALA A 60 -12.88 -1.86 -17.58
C ALA A 60 -13.57 -0.87 -16.67
N GLN A 61 -12.80 -0.03 -15.99
CA GLN A 61 -13.38 1.00 -15.16
C GLN A 61 -14.32 1.74 -16.10
N PRO A 62 -15.64 1.73 -15.84
CA PRO A 62 -16.60 2.30 -16.77
C PRO A 62 -16.08 3.69 -17.09
N ALA A 63 -15.86 3.96 -18.38
CA ALA A 63 -15.33 5.22 -18.83
C ALA A 63 -16.13 6.34 -18.14
N ALA A 64 -15.45 7.38 -17.66
CA ALA A 64 -15.99 8.45 -16.84
C ALA A 64 -17.18 9.24 -17.47
N GLY A 65 -17.70 8.81 -18.62
CA GLY A 65 -18.89 9.33 -19.29
C GLY A 65 -20.22 8.66 -18.90
N GLY A 66 -20.23 7.70 -17.97
CA GLY A 66 -21.48 7.17 -17.41
C GLY A 66 -22.07 8.09 -16.35
N ALA A 67 -23.40 8.31 -16.37
CA ALA A 67 -24.07 9.00 -15.28
C ALA A 67 -23.84 8.28 -13.94
N PHE A 68 -23.52 9.03 -12.89
CA PHE A 68 -23.40 8.49 -11.55
C PHE A 68 -24.76 7.95 -11.07
N LEU A 69 -24.83 6.65 -10.78
CA LEU A 69 -26.06 5.94 -10.42
C LEU A 69 -26.29 5.93 -8.91
N ASP A 70 -27.55 5.91 -8.48
CA ASP A 70 -27.91 5.80 -7.05
C ASP A 70 -27.32 4.55 -6.38
N ALA A 71 -27.23 3.44 -7.12
CA ALA A 71 -26.62 2.21 -6.64
C ALA A 71 -25.12 2.40 -6.33
N GLN A 72 -24.40 3.23 -7.10
CA GLN A 72 -23.00 3.57 -6.82
C GLN A 72 -22.91 4.43 -5.55
N ALA A 73 -23.80 5.40 -5.38
CA ALA A 73 -23.87 6.22 -4.16
C ALA A 73 -24.12 5.37 -2.90
N ALA A 74 -25.05 4.41 -2.97
CA ALA A 74 -25.38 3.52 -1.87
C ALA A 74 -24.21 2.59 -1.50
N SER A 75 -23.56 2.00 -2.51
CA SER A 75 -22.36 1.18 -2.32
C SER A 75 -21.23 2.00 -1.69
N GLY A 76 -20.95 3.19 -2.23
CA GLY A 76 -19.94 4.12 -1.73
C GLY A 76 -20.20 4.55 -0.28
N ARG A 77 -21.45 4.85 0.08
CA ARG A 77 -21.83 5.19 1.47
C ARG A 77 -21.53 4.05 2.45
N THR A 78 -21.77 2.81 2.03
CA THR A 78 -21.48 1.62 2.86
C THR A 78 -19.99 1.46 3.08
N ALA A 79 -19.19 1.58 2.02
CA ALA A 79 -17.72 1.51 2.12
C ALA A 79 -17.16 2.66 2.98
N TYR A 80 -17.66 3.88 2.78
CA TYR A 80 -17.27 5.06 3.56
C TYR A 80 -17.48 4.87 5.07
N GLY A 81 -18.65 4.35 5.46
CA GLY A 81 -18.98 4.09 6.87
C GLY A 81 -18.03 3.09 7.53
N ARG A 82 -17.51 2.10 6.79
CA ARG A 82 -16.62 1.06 7.31
C ARG A 82 -15.17 1.53 7.47
N SER A 83 -14.71 2.38 6.56
CA SER A 83 -13.26 2.62 6.42
C SER A 83 -12.84 4.07 6.65
N CYS A 84 -13.74 5.04 6.47
CA CYS A 84 -13.37 6.45 6.40
C CYS A 84 -14.02 7.29 7.52
N ALA A 85 -15.24 6.90 7.93
CA ALA A 85 -16.05 7.69 8.87
C ALA A 85 -15.42 7.84 10.26
N SER A 86 -14.56 6.91 10.69
CA SER A 86 -13.85 6.98 11.97
C SER A 86 -12.94 8.21 12.08
N CYS A 87 -12.35 8.65 10.96
CA CYS A 87 -11.46 9.82 10.92
C CYS A 87 -12.16 11.07 10.39
N HIS A 88 -13.05 10.93 9.40
CA HIS A 88 -13.64 12.06 8.66
C HIS A 88 -15.09 12.36 9.04
N GLY A 89 -15.60 11.70 10.08
CA GLY A 89 -16.98 11.83 10.55
C GLY A 89 -17.99 11.09 9.67
N THR A 90 -19.19 10.84 10.21
CA THR A 90 -20.23 10.09 9.48
C THR A 90 -20.84 10.88 8.31
N THR A 91 -20.69 12.20 8.31
CA THR A 91 -21.29 13.09 7.31
C THR A 91 -20.28 13.75 6.38
N LEU A 92 -19.03 13.26 6.31
CA LEU A 92 -17.95 13.84 5.49
C LEU A 92 -17.54 15.27 5.89
N ARG A 93 -18.00 15.78 7.02
CA ARG A 93 -17.72 17.14 7.51
C ARG A 93 -16.47 17.23 8.39
N GLY A 94 -15.68 16.17 8.42
CA GLY A 94 -14.51 16.07 9.26
C GLY A 94 -14.84 15.72 10.71
N ALA A 95 -13.79 15.39 11.45
CA ALA A 95 -13.81 15.19 12.89
C ALA A 95 -12.44 15.62 13.46
N VAL A 96 -12.21 15.38 14.75
CA VAL A 96 -10.92 15.68 15.41
C VAL A 96 -9.74 14.99 14.70
N HIS A 97 -9.98 13.87 14.03
CA HIS A 97 -8.96 13.02 13.42
C HIS A 97 -8.80 13.20 11.90
N GLY A 98 -9.59 14.05 11.25
CA GLY A 98 -9.52 14.22 9.80
C GLY A 98 -10.35 15.39 9.28
N PRO A 99 -9.89 16.08 8.23
CA PRO A 99 -10.61 17.20 7.64
C PRO A 99 -11.91 16.75 6.95
N ASP A 100 -12.70 17.73 6.52
CA ASP A 100 -13.85 17.53 5.65
C ASP A 100 -13.45 16.96 4.29
N LEU A 101 -14.27 16.01 3.81
CA LEU A 101 -14.17 15.39 2.48
C LEU A 101 -15.30 15.87 1.56
N THR A 102 -15.75 17.09 1.80
CA THR A 102 -16.80 17.75 1.03
C THR A 102 -16.54 19.25 1.00
N GLY A 103 -17.31 19.98 0.21
CA GLY A 103 -17.22 21.43 0.14
C GLY A 103 -15.98 21.98 -0.57
N PRO A 104 -15.80 23.31 -0.54
CA PRO A 104 -14.82 24.01 -1.38
C PRO A 104 -13.37 23.64 -1.09
N GLY A 105 -13.01 23.39 0.18
CA GLY A 105 -11.64 23.01 0.56
C GLY A 105 -11.23 21.66 -0.03
N PHE A 106 -12.12 20.67 0.05
CA PHE A 106 -11.89 19.37 -0.58
C PHE A 106 -11.81 19.50 -2.11
N LEU A 107 -12.78 20.19 -2.73
CA LEU A 107 -12.83 20.35 -4.19
C LEU A 107 -11.66 21.17 -4.75
N GLY A 108 -11.12 22.12 -4.00
CA GLY A 108 -9.92 22.87 -4.41
C GLY A 108 -8.69 21.98 -4.58
N ASN A 109 -8.62 20.86 -3.85
CA ASN A 109 -7.52 19.91 -3.93
C ASN A 109 -7.79 18.74 -4.90
N TRP A 110 -9.05 18.32 -5.03
CA TRP A 110 -9.41 17.06 -5.72
C TRP A 110 -10.41 17.21 -6.88
N GLY A 111 -11.03 18.37 -7.07
CA GLY A 111 -12.14 18.55 -8.01
C GLY A 111 -11.80 18.38 -9.49
N SER A 112 -10.52 18.40 -9.86
CA SER A 112 -10.04 18.17 -11.23
C SER A 112 -9.41 16.79 -11.45
N GLN A 113 -9.40 15.92 -10.43
CA GLN A 113 -8.89 14.55 -10.55
C GLN A 113 -9.99 13.67 -11.15
N THR A 114 -9.68 12.93 -12.22
CA THR A 114 -10.59 12.01 -12.92
C THR A 114 -9.96 10.64 -13.09
#